data_AF-A0A7S1LCV0-F1
#
_entry.id   AF-A0A7S1LCV0-F1
#
_cell.length_a   1.000
_cell.length_b   1.000
_cell.length_c   1.000
_cell.angle_alpha   90.00
_cell.angle_beta   90.00
_cell.angle_gamma   90.00
#
_symmetry.space_group_name_H-M   'P 1'
#
loop_
_entity.id
_entity.type
_entity.pdbx_description
1 polymer ?
#
loop_
_entity_poly.entity_id
_entity_poly.type
_entity_poly.pdbx_seq_one_letter_code
_entity_poly.pdbx_strand_id
1 'polypeptide(L)'
;MEAAGDKLMPKLHLGLVQEKSMGLPALVSGAWEKMAQLLKKLVNLLPSATSTLKLARKEVSKLYSNLNSIFRIFEHKGEEVFRSVSSLWRATWTIYFAFLVSLYPVLLFYSFWCRGYFGGPFPLTDEEEDAYQKPESFKESCASCQRSCMMCLKLSHDHHLFLWSLVILVQVIALTVFIASIVICILAGVKAFLSSGCAQIYVINDAVICKEALVSLRDFLSTFVVQGALTPLEDSCTSNDLLACQLIARKMANSTALTTVFSLLAALLTMQMIFDSAINHEQARWRRIINKKIMDEEAAALADAAQANRESA
;
A
#
# COMPACT_ATOMS: atom_id res chain seq x y z
N MET A 1 5.37 -33.27 6.30
CA MET A 1 6.64 -32.73 6.82
C MET A 1 6.32 -31.99 8.12
N GLU A 2 5.92 -32.62 9.21
CA GLU A 2 6.52 -33.77 9.93
C GLU A 2 8.02 -33.57 10.17
N ALA A 3 8.32 -32.96 11.31
CA ALA A 3 9.58 -33.10 12.02
C ALA A 3 9.29 -32.99 13.51
N ALA A 4 9.06 -34.16 14.12
CA ALA A 4 9.04 -34.37 15.55
C ALA A 4 10.43 -34.04 16.12
N GLY A 5 10.47 -33.15 17.10
CA GLY A 5 11.69 -32.74 17.79
C GLY A 5 11.54 -32.96 19.29
N ASP A 6 11.61 -34.23 19.70
CA ASP A 6 11.85 -34.64 21.08
C ASP A 6 13.17 -34.03 21.58
N LYS A 7 13.10 -33.10 22.52
CA LYS A 7 14.28 -32.63 23.26
C LYS A 7 13.99 -32.62 24.76
N LEU A 8 14.45 -33.72 25.37
CA LEU A 8 15.16 -33.82 26.64
C LEU A 8 14.83 -32.76 27.71
N MET A 9 14.00 -33.17 28.67
CA MET A 9 13.99 -32.62 30.02
C MET A 9 15.37 -32.80 30.68
N PRO A 10 15.99 -31.77 31.27
CA PRO A 10 17.16 -31.93 32.11
C PRO A 10 16.77 -32.61 33.43
N LYS A 11 17.44 -33.72 33.76
CA LYS A 11 17.37 -34.39 35.06
C LYS A 11 17.71 -33.38 36.16
N LEU A 12 16.70 -33.05 36.98
CA LEU A 12 16.87 -32.30 38.20
C LEU A 12 17.70 -33.14 39.17
N HIS A 13 18.99 -32.83 39.28
CA HIS A 13 19.83 -33.36 40.35
C HIS A 13 19.35 -32.76 41.68
N LEU A 14 18.52 -33.52 42.39
CA LEU A 14 18.21 -33.28 43.79
C LEU A 14 19.49 -33.52 44.60
N GLY A 15 20.31 -32.46 44.72
CA GLY A 15 21.42 -32.43 45.65
C GLY A 15 20.87 -32.46 47.06
N LEU A 16 21.07 -33.59 47.75
CA LEU A 16 20.83 -33.74 49.19
C LEU A 16 21.60 -32.64 49.93
N VAL A 17 20.86 -31.65 50.42
CA VAL A 17 21.36 -30.64 51.34
C VAL A 17 21.73 -31.37 52.63
N GLN A 18 23.04 -31.46 52.85
CA GLN A 18 23.62 -32.05 54.04
C GLN A 18 23.35 -31.12 55.24
N GLU A 19 22.45 -31.56 56.11
CA GLU A 19 22.03 -30.88 57.33
C GLU A 19 23.20 -30.84 58.33
N LYS A 20 24.00 -29.77 58.29
CA LYS A 20 24.94 -29.45 59.36
C LYS A 20 24.23 -28.53 60.34
N SER A 21 23.76 -29.09 61.46
CA SER A 21 23.11 -28.38 62.56
C SER A 21 24.10 -27.43 63.24
N MET A 22 24.29 -26.24 62.66
CA MET A 22 25.08 -25.15 63.21
C MET A 22 24.12 -24.05 63.66
N GLY A 23 23.93 -23.91 64.99
CA GLY A 23 23.39 -22.71 65.64
C GLY A 23 22.10 -22.11 65.04
N LEU A 24 20.99 -22.84 65.12
CA LEU A 24 19.66 -22.46 64.60
C LEU A 24 19.07 -21.11 65.09
N PRO A 25 19.40 -20.53 66.27
CA PRO A 25 18.79 -19.26 66.69
C PRO A 25 19.33 -18.03 65.96
N ALA A 26 20.61 -18.02 65.58
CA ALA A 26 21.27 -16.85 65.00
C ALA A 26 21.08 -16.74 63.48
N LEU A 27 20.91 -17.88 62.77
CA LEU A 27 20.67 -17.87 61.33
C LEU A 27 19.25 -17.40 60.98
N VAL A 28 18.27 -17.74 61.83
CA VAL A 28 16.86 -17.35 61.65
C VAL A 28 16.68 -15.86 61.92
N SER A 29 17.40 -15.27 62.88
CA SER A 29 17.30 -13.82 63.15
C SER A 29 17.84 -12.99 61.97
N GLY A 30 18.97 -13.40 61.36
CA GLY A 30 19.54 -12.70 60.20
C GLY A 30 18.69 -12.80 58.93
N ALA A 31 18.00 -13.92 58.72
CA ALA A 31 17.07 -14.09 57.60
C ALA A 31 15.81 -13.23 57.78
N TRP A 32 15.28 -13.17 59.01
CA TRP A 32 14.12 -12.36 59.35
C TRP A 32 14.39 -10.86 59.16
N GLU A 33 15.58 -10.40 59.53
CA GLU A 33 15.98 -9.00 59.40
C GLU A 33 16.13 -8.59 57.92
N LYS A 34 16.62 -9.49 57.06
CA LYS A 34 16.61 -9.29 55.59
C LYS A 34 15.20 -9.28 55.01
N MET A 35 14.31 -10.16 55.46
CA MET A 35 12.90 -10.17 55.05
C MET A 35 12.20 -8.87 55.46
N ALA A 36 12.40 -8.43 56.71
CA ALA A 36 11.85 -7.19 57.23
C ALA A 36 12.36 -5.97 56.43
N GLN A 37 13.65 -5.93 56.07
CA GLN A 37 14.20 -4.88 55.21
C GLN A 37 13.61 -4.90 53.79
N LEU A 38 13.40 -6.07 53.20
CA LEU A 38 12.74 -6.19 51.89
C LEU A 38 11.28 -5.73 51.95
N LEU A 39 10.54 -6.14 52.98
CA LEU A 39 9.15 -5.70 53.21
C LEU A 39 9.08 -4.18 53.40
N LYS A 40 10.01 -3.60 54.15
CA LYS A 40 10.09 -2.15 54.36
C LYS A 40 10.42 -1.41 53.05
N LYS A 41 11.29 -1.95 52.21
CA LYS A 41 11.57 -1.41 50.87
C LYS A 41 10.35 -1.51 49.95
N LEU A 42 9.61 -2.62 49.98
CA LEU A 42 8.40 -2.82 49.18
C LEU A 42 7.29 -1.84 49.62
N VAL A 43 7.10 -1.65 50.93
CA VAL A 43 6.18 -0.68 51.51
C VAL A 43 6.55 0.75 51.12
N ASN A 44 7.84 1.08 51.03
CA ASN A 44 8.28 2.41 50.59
C ASN A 44 8.13 2.64 49.08
N LEU A 45 8.12 1.59 48.26
CA LEU A 45 7.90 1.68 46.81
C LEU A 45 6.41 1.71 46.42
N LEU A 46 5.54 1.18 47.28
CA LEU A 46 4.10 1.11 47.06
C LEU A 46 3.43 2.47 46.78
N PRO A 47 3.75 3.56 47.51
CA PRO A 47 3.21 4.90 47.23
C PRO A 47 3.64 5.42 45.86
N SER A 48 4.90 5.17 45.48
CA SER A 48 5.43 5.59 44.18
C SER A 48 4.71 4.84 43.05
N ALA A 49 4.66 3.50 43.12
CA ALA A 49 3.98 2.68 42.13
C ALA A 49 2.47 3.00 42.03
N THR A 50 1.80 3.23 43.16
CA THR A 50 0.38 3.62 43.17
C THR A 50 0.15 5.03 42.61
N SER A 51 1.09 5.97 42.80
CA SER A 51 1.02 7.30 42.18
C SER A 51 1.18 7.24 40.65
N THR A 52 2.13 6.43 40.16
CA THR A 52 2.34 6.20 38.72
C THR A 52 1.13 5.53 38.10
N LEU A 53 0.55 4.52 38.76
CA LEU A 53 -0.69 3.87 38.31
C LEU A 53 -1.88 4.85 38.28
N LYS A 54 -2.01 5.74 39.27
CA LYS A 54 -3.05 6.77 39.29
C LYS A 54 -2.88 7.78 38.15
N LEU A 55 -1.64 8.21 37.86
CA LEU A 55 -1.35 9.08 36.73
C LEU A 55 -1.64 8.40 35.40
N ALA A 56 -1.16 7.16 35.21
CA ALA A 56 -1.45 6.37 34.02
C ALA A 56 -2.96 6.18 33.83
N ARG A 57 -3.70 5.82 34.89
CA ARG A 57 -5.16 5.69 34.85
C ARG A 57 -5.85 7.01 34.51
N LYS A 58 -5.36 8.15 35.01
CA LYS A 58 -5.92 9.47 34.71
C LYS A 58 -5.71 9.85 33.25
N GLU A 59 -4.52 9.61 32.69
CA GLU A 59 -4.23 9.88 31.28
C GLU A 59 -4.97 8.92 30.34
N VAL A 60 -5.01 7.62 30.66
CA VAL A 60 -5.81 6.63 29.92
C VAL A 60 -7.30 6.95 29.99
N SER A 61 -7.81 7.42 31.13
CA SER A 61 -9.23 7.82 31.27
C SER A 61 -9.58 9.04 30.43
N LYS A 62 -8.71 10.05 30.35
CA LYS A 62 -8.89 11.20 29.44
C LYS A 62 -8.86 10.78 27.97
N LEU A 63 -7.95 9.90 27.60
CA LEU A 63 -7.90 9.30 26.26
C LEU A 63 -9.18 8.50 25.98
N TYR A 64 -9.67 7.73 26.95
CA TYR A 64 -10.90 6.96 26.84
C TYR A 64 -12.12 7.86 26.66
N SER A 65 -12.25 8.97 27.40
CA SER A 65 -13.39 9.89 27.19
C SER A 65 -13.39 10.51 25.79
N ASN A 66 -12.20 10.84 25.26
CA ASN A 66 -12.06 11.34 23.89
C ASN A 66 -12.40 10.25 22.85
N LEU A 67 -11.87 9.04 23.02
CA LEU A 67 -12.18 7.90 22.15
C LEU A 67 -13.65 7.52 22.20
N ASN A 68 -14.27 7.50 23.38
CA ASN A 68 -15.68 7.18 23.55
C ASN A 68 -16.60 8.23 22.89
N SER A 69 -16.20 9.51 22.91
CA SER A 69 -16.91 10.55 22.15
C SER A 69 -16.85 10.30 20.64
N ILE A 70 -15.66 9.96 20.12
CA ILE A 70 -15.47 9.59 18.71
C ILE A 70 -16.27 8.32 18.37
N PHE A 71 -16.24 7.30 19.24
CA PHE A 71 -16.97 6.07 19.03
C PHE A 71 -18.47 6.26 19.05
N ARG A 72 -19.03 7.12 19.89
CA ARG A 72 -20.47 7.45 19.84
C ARG A 72 -20.88 8.10 18.52
N ILE A 73 -20.03 8.95 17.96
CA ILE A 73 -20.25 9.52 16.62
C ILE A 73 -20.17 8.42 15.56
N PHE A 74 -19.18 7.52 15.65
CA PHE A 74 -19.05 6.37 14.76
C PHE A 74 -20.15 5.32 14.95
N GLU A 75 -20.73 5.17 16.14
CA GLU A 75 -21.82 4.23 16.39
C GLU A 75 -23.07 4.70 15.66
N HIS A 76 -23.37 6.00 15.73
CA HIS A 76 -24.57 6.53 15.12
C HIS A 76 -24.41 6.84 13.61
N LYS A 77 -23.21 7.22 13.16
CA LYS A 77 -22.95 7.63 11.76
C LYS A 77 -21.99 6.72 11.00
N GLY A 78 -21.29 5.82 11.68
CA GLY A 78 -20.22 5.04 11.09
C GLY A 78 -20.73 4.13 9.99
N GLU A 79 -21.86 3.45 10.17
CA GLU A 79 -22.42 2.58 9.13
C GLU A 79 -22.72 3.36 7.83
N GLU A 80 -23.35 4.52 7.93
CA GLU A 80 -23.65 5.37 6.77
C GLU A 80 -22.37 5.86 6.10
N VAL A 81 -21.38 6.32 6.89
CA VAL A 81 -20.08 6.76 6.37
C VAL A 81 -19.34 5.61 5.70
N PHE A 82 -19.28 4.43 6.31
CA PHE A 82 -18.60 3.27 5.74
C PHE A 82 -19.27 2.78 4.46
N ARG A 83 -20.61 2.75 4.41
CA ARG A 83 -21.35 2.42 3.18
C ARG A 83 -21.11 3.45 2.08
N SER A 84 -21.15 4.73 2.41
CA SER A 84 -20.90 5.82 1.47
C SER A 84 -19.47 5.79 0.92
N VAL A 85 -18.46 5.67 1.78
CA VAL A 85 -17.05 5.55 1.39
C VAL A 85 -16.80 4.28 0.59
N SER A 86 -17.37 3.14 0.99
CA SER A 86 -17.24 1.88 0.26
C SER A 86 -17.87 1.97 -1.13
N SER A 87 -19.04 2.59 -1.25
CA SER A 87 -19.71 2.82 -2.53
C SER A 87 -18.91 3.76 -3.43
N LEU A 88 -18.43 4.89 -2.90
CA LEU A 88 -17.60 5.84 -3.64
C LEU A 88 -16.30 5.18 -4.11
N TRP A 89 -15.66 4.40 -3.23
CA TRP A 89 -14.45 3.65 -3.57
C TRP A 89 -14.69 2.65 -4.70
N ARG A 90 -15.76 1.85 -4.60
CA ARG A 90 -16.15 0.91 -5.68
C ARG A 90 -16.44 1.64 -6.99
N ALA A 91 -17.17 2.75 -6.95
CA ALA A 91 -17.48 3.55 -8.13
C ALA A 91 -16.20 4.09 -8.79
N THR A 92 -15.30 4.70 -8.01
CA THR A 92 -14.01 5.22 -8.50
C THR A 92 -13.18 4.12 -9.16
N TRP A 93 -13.03 2.96 -8.53
CA TRP A 93 -12.29 1.85 -9.11
C TRP A 93 -12.96 1.26 -10.35
N THR A 94 -14.29 1.17 -10.36
CA THR A 94 -15.04 0.68 -11.53
C THR A 94 -14.83 1.59 -12.73
N ILE A 95 -14.95 2.90 -12.54
CA ILE A 95 -14.70 3.90 -13.58
C ILE A 95 -13.25 3.80 -14.04
N TYR A 96 -12.29 3.79 -13.10
CA TYR A 96 -10.87 3.66 -13.40
C TYR A 96 -10.55 2.43 -14.26
N PHE A 97 -11.01 1.25 -13.85
CA PHE A 97 -10.78 0.02 -14.61
C PHE A 97 -11.51 0.04 -15.96
N ALA A 98 -12.75 0.54 -16.02
CA ALA A 98 -13.48 0.65 -17.29
C ALA A 98 -12.73 1.53 -18.30
N PHE A 99 -12.24 2.69 -17.87
CA PHE A 99 -11.45 3.58 -18.71
C PHE A 99 -10.11 2.96 -19.12
N LEU A 100 -9.34 2.41 -18.18
CA LEU A 100 -8.04 1.82 -18.50
C LEU A 100 -8.15 0.58 -19.38
N VAL A 101 -9.09 -0.32 -19.09
CA VAL A 101 -9.33 -1.52 -19.90
C VAL A 101 -9.74 -1.15 -21.31
N SER A 102 -10.47 -0.04 -21.51
CA SER A 102 -10.78 0.44 -22.86
C SER A 102 -9.59 1.10 -23.55
N LEU A 103 -8.72 1.78 -22.79
CA LEU A 103 -7.65 2.61 -23.34
C LEU A 103 -6.42 1.78 -23.73
N TYR A 104 -6.02 0.82 -22.90
CA TYR A 104 -4.84 -0.02 -23.18
C TYR A 104 -4.92 -0.78 -24.51
N PRO A 105 -6.04 -1.41 -24.91
CA PRO A 105 -6.16 -2.04 -26.22
C PRO A 105 -5.98 -1.06 -27.38
N VAL A 106 -6.43 0.19 -27.25
CA VAL A 106 -6.23 1.22 -28.28
C VAL A 106 -4.75 1.56 -28.44
N LEU A 107 -4.03 1.69 -27.32
CA LEU A 107 -2.57 1.92 -27.35
C LEU A 107 -1.79 0.71 -27.88
N LEU A 108 -2.20 -0.50 -27.52
CA LEU A 108 -1.61 -1.73 -28.04
C LEU A 108 -1.86 -1.87 -29.54
N PHE A 109 -3.10 -1.64 -29.98
CA PHE A 109 -3.45 -1.64 -31.39
C PHE A 109 -2.61 -0.64 -32.17
N TYR A 110 -2.47 0.58 -31.65
CA TYR A 110 -1.61 1.60 -32.24
C TYR A 110 -0.14 1.15 -32.31
N SER A 111 0.39 0.56 -31.24
CA SER A 111 1.76 0.04 -31.21
C SER A 111 1.99 -1.08 -32.22
N PHE A 112 1.03 -1.99 -32.38
CA PHE A 112 1.08 -3.03 -33.41
C PHE A 112 1.03 -2.44 -34.82
N TRP A 113 0.19 -1.43 -35.03
CA TRP A 113 0.10 -0.72 -36.30
C TRP A 113 1.42 -0.02 -36.66
N CYS A 114 2.04 0.72 -35.73
CA CYS A 114 3.35 1.36 -35.93
C CYS A 114 4.45 0.37 -36.31
N ARG A 115 4.40 -0.85 -35.77
CA ARG A 115 5.38 -1.90 -36.08
C ARG A 115 5.20 -2.51 -37.47
N GLY A 116 4.05 -2.34 -38.10
CA GLY A 116 3.75 -2.87 -39.43
C GLY A 116 2.90 -4.14 -39.45
N TYR A 117 2.38 -4.60 -38.30
CA TYR A 117 1.54 -5.81 -38.25
C TYR A 117 0.24 -5.69 -39.06
N PHE A 118 -0.28 -4.46 -39.23
CA PHE A 118 -1.53 -4.17 -39.94
C PHE A 118 -1.29 -3.36 -41.24
N GLY A 119 -0.26 -3.69 -42.00
CA GLY A 119 0.10 -2.97 -43.24
C GLY A 119 0.99 -1.74 -43.02
N GLY A 120 1.10 -1.28 -41.77
CA GLY A 120 2.06 -0.27 -41.36
C GLY A 120 1.71 1.15 -41.83
N PRO A 121 2.60 2.11 -41.54
CA PRO A 121 2.42 3.49 -41.92
C PRO A 121 2.62 3.70 -43.43
N PHE A 122 1.63 4.32 -44.09
CA PHE A 122 1.72 4.76 -45.48
C PHE A 122 2.70 5.95 -45.63
N PRO A 123 3.35 6.11 -46.81
CA PRO A 123 4.16 7.28 -47.11
C PRO A 123 3.35 8.57 -46.94
N LEU A 124 4.00 9.63 -46.48
CA LEU A 124 3.39 10.96 -46.33
C LEU A 124 3.06 11.53 -47.72
N THR A 125 1.84 12.02 -47.90
CA THR A 125 1.50 12.82 -49.08
C THR A 125 2.22 14.17 -49.04
N ASP A 126 2.53 14.76 -50.19
CA ASP A 126 3.22 16.06 -50.27
C ASP A 126 2.54 17.16 -49.45
N GLU A 127 1.19 17.19 -49.47
CA GLU A 127 0.39 18.13 -48.69
C GLU A 127 0.59 18.00 -47.16
N GLU A 128 0.88 16.80 -46.65
CA GLU A 128 1.07 16.56 -45.21
C GLU A 128 2.48 16.94 -44.74
N GLU A 129 3.49 16.85 -45.61
CA GLU A 129 4.85 17.27 -45.28
C GLU A 129 4.95 18.79 -45.18
N ASP A 130 4.32 19.51 -46.12
CA ASP A 130 4.31 20.96 -46.13
C ASP A 130 3.41 21.57 -45.04
N ALA A 131 2.40 20.83 -44.58
CA ALA A 131 1.50 21.29 -43.51
C ALA A 131 2.16 21.32 -42.12
N TYR A 132 3.26 20.60 -41.89
CA TYR A 132 3.92 20.59 -40.59
C TYR A 132 4.82 21.83 -40.40
N GLN A 133 4.21 22.93 -39.96
CA GLN A 133 4.95 24.08 -39.44
C GLN A 133 5.25 23.89 -37.95
N LYS A 134 6.54 23.87 -37.58
CA LYS A 134 6.95 23.87 -36.17
C LYS A 134 6.39 25.15 -35.53
N PRO A 135 5.66 25.06 -34.40
CA PRO A 135 5.16 26.26 -33.73
C PRO A 135 6.34 27.12 -33.28
N GLU A 136 6.38 28.37 -33.72
CA GLU A 136 7.46 29.30 -33.41
C GLU A 136 7.18 30.07 -32.10
N SER A 137 5.90 30.16 -31.71
CA SER A 137 5.47 30.93 -30.55
C SER A 137 4.75 30.11 -29.48
N PHE A 138 4.86 30.56 -28.22
CA PHE A 138 4.19 29.94 -27.08
C PHE A 138 2.65 29.97 -27.19
N LYS A 139 2.10 30.98 -27.88
CA LYS A 139 0.65 31.09 -28.15
C LYS A 139 0.19 30.03 -29.14
N GLU A 140 0.97 29.74 -30.18
CA GLU A 140 0.67 28.68 -31.13
C GLU A 140 0.76 27.30 -30.48
N SER A 141 1.72 27.08 -29.58
CA SER A 141 1.79 25.84 -28.79
C SER A 141 0.53 25.62 -27.93
N CYS A 142 -0.01 26.67 -27.31
CA CYS A 142 -1.23 26.58 -26.50
C CYS A 142 -2.50 26.41 -27.38
N ALA A 143 -2.59 27.14 -28.48
CA ALA A 143 -3.69 27.02 -29.45
C ALA A 143 -3.70 25.63 -30.13
N SER A 144 -2.52 25.07 -30.40
CA SER A 144 -2.37 23.70 -30.93
C SER A 144 -2.90 22.66 -29.94
N CYS A 145 -2.64 22.83 -28.64
CA CYS A 145 -3.21 21.97 -27.60
C CYS A 145 -4.75 22.01 -27.58
N GLN A 146 -5.33 23.21 -27.66
CA GLN A 146 -6.79 23.38 -27.68
C GLN A 146 -7.44 22.79 -28.95
N ARG A 147 -6.81 22.99 -30.12
CA ARG A 147 -7.27 22.40 -31.39
C ARG A 147 -7.14 20.89 -31.40
N SER A 148 -6.06 20.33 -30.85
CA SER A 148 -5.84 18.89 -30.74
C SER A 148 -6.92 18.21 -29.89
N CYS A 149 -7.29 18.80 -28.75
CA CYS A 149 -8.37 18.30 -27.90
C CYS A 149 -9.74 18.32 -28.62
N MET A 150 -10.03 19.35 -29.41
CA MET A 150 -11.31 19.46 -30.12
C MET A 150 -11.36 18.71 -31.46
N MET A 151 -10.22 18.43 -32.09
CA MET A 151 -10.16 17.64 -33.34
C MET A 151 -10.48 16.16 -33.12
N CYS A 152 -10.35 15.65 -31.88
CA CYS A 152 -10.71 14.28 -31.53
C CYS A 152 -12.19 13.92 -31.87
N LEU A 153 -13.06 14.93 -31.99
CA LEU A 153 -14.49 14.77 -32.29
C LEU A 153 -14.84 15.02 -33.77
N LYS A 154 -13.89 15.47 -34.60
CA LYS A 154 -14.11 15.83 -36.00
C LYS A 154 -13.02 15.21 -36.89
N LEU A 155 -13.23 13.97 -37.34
CA LEU A 155 -12.58 13.36 -38.52
C LEU A 155 -11.01 13.26 -38.54
N SER A 156 -10.53 12.08 -38.16
CA SER A 156 -9.62 11.17 -38.90
C SER A 156 -8.47 11.64 -39.81
N HIS A 157 -7.88 12.84 -39.66
CA HIS A 157 -6.64 13.16 -40.40
C HIS A 157 -5.37 13.20 -39.53
N ASP A 158 -5.43 13.71 -38.29
CA ASP A 158 -4.24 13.83 -37.43
C ASP A 158 -4.17 12.76 -36.34
N HIS A 159 -3.86 11.52 -36.74
CA HIS A 159 -3.59 10.41 -35.81
C HIS A 159 -2.44 10.70 -34.83
N HIS A 160 -1.53 11.62 -35.18
CA HIS A 160 -0.39 12.03 -34.35
C HIS A 160 -0.83 12.79 -33.08
N LEU A 161 -1.63 13.85 -33.24
CA LEU A 161 -2.05 14.70 -32.11
C LEU A 161 -3.00 13.96 -31.15
N PHE A 162 -3.85 13.09 -31.70
CA PHE A 162 -4.72 12.23 -30.89
C PHE A 162 -3.90 11.30 -29.99
N LEU A 163 -2.85 10.67 -30.52
CA LEU A 163 -1.99 9.79 -29.74
C LEU A 163 -1.32 10.53 -28.59
N TRP A 164 -0.70 11.68 -28.86
CA TRP A 164 -0.01 12.44 -27.82
C TRP A 164 -0.97 12.91 -26.73
N SER A 165 -2.18 13.33 -27.11
CA SER A 165 -3.24 13.68 -26.16
C SER A 165 -3.65 12.48 -25.31
N LEU A 166 -3.79 11.30 -25.92
CA LEU A 166 -4.10 10.05 -25.23
C LEU A 166 -2.98 9.62 -24.27
N VAL A 167 -1.71 9.71 -24.69
CA VAL A 167 -0.54 9.39 -23.88
C VAL A 167 -0.43 10.32 -22.68
N ILE A 168 -0.63 11.64 -22.87
CA ILE A 168 -0.65 12.62 -21.78
C ILE A 168 -1.79 12.31 -20.80
N LEU A 169 -2.98 11.98 -21.31
CA LEU A 169 -4.12 11.61 -20.47
C LEU A 169 -3.81 10.37 -19.61
N VAL A 170 -3.23 9.32 -20.20
CA VAL A 170 -2.79 8.12 -19.47
C VAL A 170 -1.75 8.45 -18.42
N GLN A 171 -0.79 9.31 -18.74
CA GLN A 171 0.24 9.75 -17.80
C GLN A 171 -0.36 10.49 -16.60
N VAL A 172 -1.34 11.38 -16.81
CA VAL A 172 -2.04 12.09 -15.72
C VAL A 172 -2.80 11.11 -14.83
N ILE A 173 -3.49 10.13 -15.42
CA ILE A 173 -4.20 9.09 -14.67
C ILE A 173 -3.21 8.25 -13.86
N ALA A 174 -2.12 7.80 -14.47
CA ALA A 174 -1.08 7.02 -13.82
C ALA A 174 -0.43 7.79 -12.64
N LEU A 175 -0.14 9.08 -12.82
CA LEU A 175 0.41 9.94 -11.78
C LEU A 175 -0.57 10.11 -10.61
N THR A 176 -1.86 10.23 -10.90
CA THR A 176 -2.91 10.32 -9.87
C THR A 176 -2.99 9.04 -9.04
N VAL A 177 -2.95 7.87 -9.68
CA VAL A 177 -2.91 6.57 -8.98
C VAL A 177 -1.63 6.41 -8.17
N PHE A 178 -0.51 6.87 -8.71
CA PHE A 178 0.77 6.84 -8.02
C PHE A 178 0.75 7.69 -6.74
N ILE A 179 0.21 8.91 -6.80
CA ILE A 179 0.02 9.76 -5.62
C ILE A 179 -0.91 9.08 -4.60
N ALA A 180 -2.05 8.53 -5.04
CA ALA A 180 -2.95 7.79 -4.16
C ALA A 180 -2.25 6.61 -3.47
N SER A 181 -1.40 5.89 -4.20
CA SER A 181 -0.58 4.81 -3.65
C SER A 181 0.43 5.31 -2.61
N ILE A 182 1.09 6.44 -2.83
CA ILE A 182 2.00 7.05 -1.84
C ILE A 182 1.24 7.36 -0.55
N VAL A 183 0.04 7.96 -0.66
CA VAL A 183 -0.79 8.28 0.51
C VAL A 183 -1.17 7.00 1.27
N ILE A 184 -1.60 5.94 0.57
CA ILE A 184 -1.93 4.64 1.20
C ILE A 184 -0.70 4.04 1.87
N CYS A 185 0.48 4.15 1.25
CA CYS A 185 1.75 3.68 1.81
C CYS A 185 2.10 4.42 3.10
N ILE A 186 1.95 5.75 3.13
CA ILE A 186 2.17 6.56 4.35
C ILE A 186 1.20 6.13 5.45
N LEU A 187 -0.09 6.00 5.15
CA LEU A 187 -1.10 5.57 6.13
C LEU A 187 -0.79 4.17 6.67
N ALA A 188 -0.29 3.28 5.84
CA ALA A 188 0.14 1.96 6.28
C ALA A 188 1.39 2.01 7.15
N GLY A 189 2.36 2.87 6.84
CA GLY A 189 3.53 3.12 7.68
C GLY A 189 3.14 3.61 9.07
N VAL A 190 2.18 4.55 9.16
CA VAL A 190 1.62 5.01 10.44
C VAL A 190 0.95 3.87 11.20
N LYS A 191 0.16 3.03 10.52
CA LYS A 191 -0.47 1.85 11.17
C LYS A 191 0.56 0.85 11.67
N ALA A 192 1.62 0.59 10.91
CA ALA A 192 2.71 -0.30 11.32
C ALA A 192 3.43 0.26 12.56
N PHE A 193 3.67 1.58 12.58
CA PHE A 193 4.25 2.25 13.73
C PHE A 193 3.35 2.14 14.98
N LEU A 194 2.05 2.41 14.85
CA LEU A 194 1.09 2.24 15.95
C LEU A 194 1.02 0.79 16.44
N SER A 195 1.03 -0.18 15.51
CA SER A 195 1.06 -1.61 15.86
C SER A 195 2.33 -1.99 16.62
N SER A 196 3.48 -1.40 16.27
CA SER A 196 4.72 -1.63 17.01
C SER A 196 4.68 -1.03 18.43
N GLY A 197 3.96 0.09 18.60
CA GLY A 197 3.66 0.67 19.91
C GLY A 197 2.77 -0.23 20.78
N CYS A 198 1.81 -0.94 20.17
CA CYS A 198 0.98 -1.92 20.87
C CYS A 198 1.80 -3.12 21.38
N ALA A 199 2.85 -3.53 20.66
CA ALA A 199 3.72 -4.63 21.09
C ALA A 199 4.55 -4.29 22.34
N GLN A 200 4.75 -2.99 22.64
CA GLN A 200 5.44 -2.54 23.85
C GLN A 200 4.58 -2.71 25.12
N ILE A 201 3.25 -2.84 24.99
CA ILE A 201 2.34 -3.16 26.10
C ILE A 201 2.25 -4.70 26.21
N TYR A 202 3.29 -5.29 26.80
CA TYR A 202 3.55 -6.73 26.85
C TYR A 202 2.37 -7.58 27.38
N VAL A 203 1.52 -7.00 28.22
CA VAL A 203 0.37 -7.69 28.86
C VAL A 203 -0.78 -7.98 27.88
N ILE A 204 -0.90 -7.22 26.79
CA ILE A 204 -2.03 -7.35 25.84
C ILE A 204 -1.66 -8.23 24.64
N ASN A 205 -0.36 -8.36 24.33
CA ASN A 205 0.09 -9.05 23.13
C ASN A 205 0.32 -10.56 23.33
N ASP A 206 0.61 -10.99 24.56
CA ASP A 206 0.84 -12.40 24.88
C ASP A 206 -0.41 -13.01 25.55
N ALA A 207 -1.00 -14.00 24.89
CA ALA A 207 -2.18 -14.71 25.39
C ALA A 207 -1.90 -15.42 26.73
N VAL A 208 -0.66 -15.89 26.96
CA VAL A 208 -0.24 -16.52 28.21
C VAL A 208 -0.23 -15.48 29.33
N ILE A 209 0.32 -14.29 29.06
CA ILE A 209 0.40 -13.21 30.07
C ILE A 209 -0.97 -12.57 30.31
N CYS A 210 -1.80 -12.44 29.27
CA CYS A 210 -3.21 -12.05 29.40
C CYS A 210 -3.93 -13.03 30.33
N LYS A 211 -3.73 -14.33 30.11
CA LYS A 211 -4.31 -15.39 30.94
C LYS A 211 -3.79 -15.35 32.37
N GLU A 212 -2.48 -15.25 32.57
CA GLU A 212 -1.85 -15.23 33.89
C GLU A 212 -2.22 -13.97 34.70
N ALA A 213 -2.29 -12.80 34.04
CA ALA A 213 -2.76 -11.56 34.65
C ALA A 213 -4.26 -11.64 35.02
N LEU A 214 -5.10 -12.23 34.16
CA LEU A 214 -6.52 -12.45 34.47
C LEU A 214 -6.73 -13.48 35.58
N VAL A 215 -5.91 -14.53 35.66
CA VAL A 215 -5.93 -15.51 36.76
C VAL A 215 -5.54 -14.84 38.07
N SER A 216 -4.47 -14.03 38.07
CA SER A 216 -4.04 -13.30 39.27
C SER A 216 -5.10 -12.27 39.74
N LEU A 217 -5.75 -11.58 38.79
CA LEU A 217 -6.91 -10.72 39.07
C LEU A 217 -8.11 -11.52 39.59
N ARG A 218 -8.38 -12.70 39.03
CA ARG A 218 -9.45 -13.59 39.48
C ARG A 218 -9.22 -14.04 40.91
N ASP A 219 -8.00 -14.45 41.26
CA ASP A 219 -7.67 -14.88 42.62
C ASP A 219 -7.81 -13.71 43.60
N PHE A 220 -7.39 -12.51 43.21
CA PHE A 220 -7.60 -11.30 44.03
C PHE A 220 -9.08 -10.93 44.18
N LEU A 221 -9.86 -11.02 43.09
CA LEU A 221 -11.29 -10.73 43.08
C LEU A 221 -12.14 -11.85 43.72
N SER A 222 -11.63 -13.08 43.79
CA SER A 222 -12.32 -14.19 44.47
C SER A 222 -12.54 -13.89 45.95
N THR A 223 -11.69 -13.05 46.54
CA THR A 223 -11.84 -12.49 47.89
C THR A 223 -12.99 -11.49 48.02
N PHE A 224 -13.53 -10.96 46.91
CA PHE A 224 -14.55 -9.90 46.86
C PHE A 224 -15.86 -10.31 46.17
N VAL A 225 -15.90 -11.44 45.46
CA VAL A 225 -17.08 -11.82 44.65
C VAL A 225 -18.06 -12.65 45.49
N VAL A 226 -19.23 -12.05 45.73
CA VAL A 226 -20.43 -12.69 46.29
C VAL A 226 -21.18 -13.39 45.15
N GLN A 227 -21.33 -14.71 45.27
CA GLN A 227 -22.08 -15.66 44.41
C GLN A 227 -22.88 -15.08 43.23
N GLY A 228 -22.34 -15.25 42.02
CA GLY A 228 -23.07 -15.10 40.75
C GLY A 228 -22.25 -15.75 39.63
N ALA A 229 -22.88 -16.51 38.74
CA ALA A 229 -22.22 -17.35 37.75
C ALA A 229 -21.25 -16.56 36.84
N LEU A 230 -19.95 -16.68 37.08
CA LEU A 230 -18.92 -16.14 36.19
C LEU A 230 -18.64 -17.13 35.06
N THR A 231 -18.89 -16.71 33.82
CA THR A 231 -18.25 -17.30 32.65
C THR A 231 -16.72 -17.33 32.85
N PRO A 232 -16.03 -18.41 32.47
CA PRO A 232 -14.59 -18.53 32.66
C PRO A 232 -13.86 -17.38 31.97
N LEU A 233 -13.24 -16.51 32.77
CA LEU A 233 -12.53 -15.32 32.31
C LEU A 233 -11.36 -15.65 31.38
N GLU A 234 -10.88 -16.90 31.43
CA GLU A 234 -9.81 -17.42 30.60
C GLU A 234 -10.19 -17.52 29.12
N ASP A 235 -11.47 -17.77 28.81
CA ASP A 235 -11.96 -17.80 27.44
C ASP A 235 -12.19 -16.39 26.88
N SER A 236 -12.21 -15.35 27.72
CA SER A 236 -12.41 -13.97 27.28
C SER A 236 -11.22 -13.41 26.51
N CYS A 237 -9.97 -13.77 26.82
CA CYS A 237 -8.79 -13.33 26.04
C CYS A 237 -8.81 -13.94 24.62
N THR A 238 -9.31 -15.17 24.48
CA THR A 238 -9.30 -15.91 23.20
C THR A 238 -10.55 -15.66 22.36
N SER A 239 -11.73 -15.50 22.99
CA SER A 239 -13.01 -15.36 22.27
C SER A 239 -13.39 -13.93 21.90
N ASN A 240 -12.97 -12.91 22.66
CA ASN A 240 -13.38 -11.53 22.40
C ASN A 240 -12.47 -10.80 21.41
N ASP A 241 -11.59 -11.51 20.70
CA ASP A 241 -10.63 -10.89 19.77
C ASP A 241 -9.96 -9.66 20.41
N LEU A 242 -9.55 -9.73 21.67
CA LEU A 242 -8.72 -8.68 22.29
C LEU A 242 -7.38 -8.52 21.54
N LEU A 243 -7.06 -9.51 20.70
CA LEU A 243 -6.09 -9.50 19.61
C LEU A 243 -6.61 -8.80 18.33
N ALA A 244 -7.56 -7.87 18.42
CA ALA A 244 -8.05 -7.07 17.30
C ALA A 244 -6.88 -6.39 16.57
N CYS A 245 -5.85 -5.96 17.32
CA CYS A 245 -4.60 -5.48 16.73
C CYS A 245 -3.92 -6.54 15.85
N GLN A 246 -3.84 -7.80 16.27
CA GLN A 246 -3.21 -8.89 15.50
C GLN A 246 -4.05 -9.31 14.28
N LEU A 247 -5.37 -9.46 14.45
CA LEU A 247 -6.26 -9.87 13.36
C LEU A 247 -6.34 -8.80 12.27
N ILE A 248 -6.47 -7.53 12.68
CA ILE A 248 -6.47 -6.37 11.79
C ILE A 248 -5.09 -6.19 11.17
N ALA A 249 -4.00 -6.29 11.95
CA ALA A 249 -2.64 -6.15 11.42
C ALA A 249 -2.35 -7.20 10.35
N ARG A 250 -2.67 -8.48 10.58
CA ARG A 250 -2.33 -9.53 9.60
C ARG A 250 -3.12 -9.40 8.30
N LYS A 251 -4.44 -9.15 8.39
CA LYS A 251 -5.28 -8.98 7.19
C LYS A 251 -4.97 -7.68 6.45
N MET A 252 -4.76 -6.57 7.17
CA MET A 252 -4.41 -5.30 6.54
C MET A 252 -2.98 -5.27 6.02
N ALA A 253 -2.01 -5.92 6.67
CA ALA A 253 -0.62 -5.95 6.23
C ALA A 253 -0.49 -6.64 4.88
N ASN A 254 -1.09 -7.83 4.71
CA ASN A 254 -1.06 -8.52 3.41
C ASN A 254 -1.74 -7.70 2.32
N SER A 255 -2.93 -7.16 2.59
CA SER A 255 -3.64 -6.32 1.61
C SER A 255 -2.83 -5.08 1.24
N THR A 256 -2.19 -4.44 2.21
CA THR A 256 -1.37 -3.26 1.98
C THR A 256 -0.13 -3.62 1.18
N ALA A 257 0.61 -4.65 1.57
CA ALA A 257 1.84 -5.07 0.91
C ALA A 257 1.59 -5.43 -0.56
N LEU A 258 0.50 -6.17 -0.84
CA LEU A 258 0.11 -6.46 -2.22
C LEU A 258 -0.25 -5.17 -2.97
N THR A 259 -1.05 -4.29 -2.37
CA THR A 259 -1.46 -3.03 -3.00
C THR A 259 -0.26 -2.14 -3.34
N THR A 260 0.73 -2.01 -2.44
CA THR A 260 1.92 -1.17 -2.66
C THR A 260 2.87 -1.76 -3.69
N VAL A 261 3.08 -3.07 -3.68
CA VAL A 261 3.95 -3.74 -4.67
C VAL A 261 3.31 -3.68 -6.05
N PHE A 262 2.03 -4.02 -6.18
CA PHE A 262 1.34 -3.99 -7.46
C PHE A 262 1.13 -2.57 -8.00
N SER A 263 0.91 -1.57 -7.15
CA SER A 263 0.80 -0.18 -7.60
C SER A 263 2.14 0.37 -8.12
N LEU A 264 3.25 0.02 -7.46
CA LEU A 264 4.60 0.39 -7.93
C LEU A 264 4.90 -0.29 -9.27
N LEU A 265 4.65 -1.60 -9.39
CA LEU A 265 4.81 -2.34 -10.64
C LEU A 265 3.94 -1.75 -11.75
N ALA A 266 2.67 -1.43 -11.47
CA ALA A 266 1.77 -0.81 -12.43
C ALA A 266 2.30 0.55 -12.92
N ALA A 267 2.85 1.37 -12.01
CA ALA A 267 3.46 2.65 -12.38
C ALA A 267 4.69 2.46 -13.29
N LEU A 268 5.58 1.53 -12.95
CA LEU A 268 6.77 1.21 -13.76
C LEU A 268 6.40 0.67 -15.15
N LEU A 269 5.45 -0.28 -15.22
CA LEU A 269 4.98 -0.85 -16.48
C LEU A 269 4.26 0.20 -17.34
N THR A 270 3.50 1.09 -16.73
CA THR A 270 2.84 2.18 -17.46
C THR A 270 3.87 3.17 -18.02
N MET A 271 4.89 3.52 -17.23
CA MET A 271 5.99 4.37 -17.68
C MET A 271 6.76 3.71 -18.84
N GLN A 272 7.08 2.42 -18.73
CA GLN A 272 7.72 1.66 -19.81
C GLN A 272 6.86 1.67 -21.08
N MET A 273 5.56 1.38 -20.96
CA MET A 273 4.64 1.39 -22.10
C MET A 273 4.59 2.75 -22.80
N ILE A 274 4.65 3.85 -22.05
CA ILE A 274 4.67 5.21 -22.62
C ILE A 274 5.96 5.46 -23.41
N PHE A 275 7.12 5.07 -22.88
CA PHE A 275 8.39 5.18 -23.62
C PHE A 275 8.40 4.32 -24.87
N ASP A 276 7.97 3.06 -24.77
CA ASP A 276 7.89 2.17 -25.92
C ASP A 276 6.95 2.72 -27.00
N SER A 277 5.82 3.31 -26.59
CA SER A 277 4.88 3.97 -27.51
C SER A 277 5.52 5.17 -28.22
N ALA A 278 6.26 6.01 -27.50
CA ALA A 278 6.95 7.17 -28.08
C ALA A 278 8.07 6.74 -29.04
N ILE A 279 8.84 5.71 -28.70
CA ILE A 279 9.88 5.16 -29.59
C ILE A 279 9.25 4.55 -30.85
N ASN A 280 8.21 3.74 -30.71
CA ASN A 280 7.51 3.14 -31.85
C ASN A 280 6.91 4.21 -32.77
N HIS A 281 6.43 5.32 -32.20
CA HIS A 281 5.91 6.45 -32.93
C HIS A 281 6.99 7.14 -33.77
N GLU A 282 8.14 7.48 -33.16
CA GLU A 282 9.27 8.06 -33.90
C GLU A 282 9.79 7.12 -34.98
N GLN A 283 9.90 5.81 -34.68
CA GLN A 283 10.28 4.82 -35.68
C GLN A 283 9.31 4.78 -36.85
N ALA A 284 8.00 4.81 -36.58
CA ALA A 284 6.97 4.86 -37.63
C ALA A 284 7.11 6.13 -38.47
N ARG A 285 7.39 7.28 -37.84
CA ARG A 285 7.64 8.55 -38.54
C ARG A 285 8.86 8.46 -39.45
N TRP A 286 10.00 7.97 -38.95
CA TRP A 286 11.22 7.80 -39.75
C TRP A 286 11.00 6.86 -40.94
N ARG A 287 10.25 5.76 -40.76
CA ARG A 287 9.90 4.86 -41.87
C ARG A 287 9.10 5.57 -42.97
N ARG A 288 8.16 6.46 -42.63
CA ARG A 288 7.42 7.24 -43.64
C ARG A 288 8.33 8.17 -44.43
N ILE A 289 9.24 8.87 -43.74
CA ILE A 289 10.17 9.79 -44.38
C ILE A 289 11.12 9.04 -45.32
N ILE A 290 11.65 7.89 -44.90
CA ILE A 290 12.53 7.07 -45.73
C ILE A 290 11.78 6.51 -46.94
N ASN A 291 10.57 5.96 -46.74
CA ASN A 291 9.77 5.41 -47.84
C ASN A 291 9.42 6.49 -48.87
N LYS A 292 9.10 7.71 -48.43
CA LYS A 292 8.84 8.83 -49.33
C LYS A 292 10.07 9.14 -50.20
N LYS A 293 11.25 9.30 -49.58
CA LYS A 293 12.49 9.59 -50.33
C LYS A 293 12.81 8.52 -51.37
N ILE A 294 12.61 7.25 -51.04
CA ILE A 294 12.80 6.13 -51.98
C ILE A 294 11.82 6.26 -53.15
N MET A 295 10.54 6.55 -52.88
CA MET A 295 9.54 6.73 -53.93
C MET A 295 9.85 7.94 -54.83
N ASP A 296 10.34 9.05 -54.26
CA ASP A 296 10.72 10.24 -55.02
C ASP A 296 11.95 9.98 -55.90
N GLU A 297 12.95 9.25 -55.39
CA GLU A 297 14.13 8.81 -56.15
C GLU A 297 13.75 7.87 -57.31
N GLU A 298 12.85 6.91 -57.06
CA GLU A 298 12.32 6.01 -58.10
C GLU A 298 11.52 6.78 -59.16
N ALA A 299 10.69 7.74 -58.75
CA ALA A 299 9.91 8.57 -59.66
C ALA A 299 10.80 9.47 -60.53
N ALA A 300 11.85 10.05 -59.96
CA ALA A 300 12.84 10.84 -60.70
C ALA A 300 13.59 9.99 -61.73
N ALA A 301 14.05 8.79 -61.34
CA ALA A 301 14.73 7.88 -62.25
C ALA A 301 13.85 7.44 -63.43
N LEU A 302 12.54 7.22 -63.18
CA LEU A 302 11.58 6.91 -64.23
C LEU A 302 11.33 8.09 -65.18
N ALA A 303 11.29 9.32 -64.66
CA ALA A 303 11.14 10.53 -65.46
C ALA A 303 12.35 10.75 -66.38
N ASP A 304 13.56 10.59 -65.85
CA ASP A 304 14.80 10.70 -66.62
C ASP A 304 14.87 9.64 -67.73
N ALA A 305 14.51 8.39 -67.42
CA ALA A 305 14.44 7.32 -68.42
C ALA A 305 13.40 7.61 -69.52
N ALA A 306 12.23 8.16 -69.16
CA ALA A 306 11.21 8.55 -70.12
C ALA A 306 11.66 9.70 -71.02
N GLN A 307 12.42 10.66 -70.48
CA GLN A 307 12.99 11.75 -71.28
C GLN A 307 14.06 11.24 -72.27
N ALA A 308 14.95 10.35 -71.83
CA ALA A 308 15.96 9.74 -72.70
C ALA A 308 15.33 8.94 -73.86
N ASN A 309 14.22 8.25 -73.60
CA ASN A 309 13.48 7.54 -74.65
C ASN A 309 12.78 8.50 -75.65
N ARG A 310 12.43 9.72 -75.24
CA ARG A 310 11.85 10.73 -76.16
C ARG A 310 12.91 11.39 -77.04
N GLU A 311 14.12 11.56 -76.53
CA GLU A 311 15.23 12.16 -77.29
C GLU A 311 15.82 11.20 -78.34
N SER A 312 15.55 9.90 -78.21
CA SER A 312 16.02 8.85 -79.14
C SER A 312 14.99 8.43 -80.20
N ALA A 313 13.77 8.96 -80.16
CA ALA A 313 12.68 8.69 -81.11
C ALA A 313 12.54 9.82 -82.14
#